data_AF-K0JKZ1-F1
#
_entry.id   AF-K0JKZ1-F1
#
_cell.length_a   1.000
_cell.length_b   1.000
_cell.length_c   1.000
_cell.angle_alpha   90.00
_cell.angle_beta   90.00
_cell.angle_gamma   90.00
#
_symmetry.space_group_name_H-M   'P 1'
#
loop_
_entity.id
_entity.type
_entity.pdbx_description
1 polymer ?
#
loop_
_entity_poly.entity_id
_entity_poly.type
_entity_poly.pdbx_seq_one_letter_code
_entity_poly.pdbx_strand_id
1 'polypeptide(L)'
;METDKKLISILKKLPNNYWYFKNENTKEYTIHSYPAVMVSPISRNIINIVKQIMKVDSLLDPFSGSGTVLVEGMLANIKTVYGNDINPLAILISKVKTNKLDINELKKEISVFLEDINNDYKKI
;
A
#
# COMPACT_ATOMS: atom_id res chain seq x y z
N MET A 1 -20.90 19.44 -0.01
CA MET A 1 -21.11 20.58 0.91
C MET A 1 -20.92 20.22 2.39
N GLU A 2 -21.60 19.23 2.97
CA GLU A 2 -21.42 18.88 4.39
C GLU A 2 -20.15 18.06 4.66
N THR A 3 -19.88 17.04 3.83
CA THR A 3 -18.65 16.25 3.87
C THR A 3 -17.41 17.13 3.72
N ASP A 4 -17.43 18.06 2.77
CA ASP A 4 -16.31 18.98 2.51
C ASP A 4 -16.04 19.89 3.70
N LYS A 5 -17.10 20.41 4.36
CA LYS A 5 -16.96 21.22 5.57
C LYS A 5 -16.31 20.42 6.70
N LYS A 6 -16.70 19.16 6.90
CA LYS A 6 -16.09 18.26 7.89
C LYS A 6 -14.62 17.99 7.57
N LEU A 7 -14.30 17.72 6.30
CA LEU A 7 -12.94 17.50 5.85
C LEU A 7 -12.06 18.74 6.07
N ILE A 8 -12.52 19.91 5.64
CA ILE A 8 -11.83 21.18 5.85
C ILE A 8 -11.61 21.45 7.35
N SER A 9 -12.62 21.18 8.18
CA SER A 9 -12.52 21.33 9.64
C SER A 9 -11.43 20.43 10.24
N ILE A 10 -11.34 19.17 9.82
CA ILE A 10 -10.28 18.25 10.27
C ILE A 10 -8.91 18.74 9.80
N LEU A 11 -8.77 19.06 8.51
CA LEU A 11 -7.49 19.49 7.93
C LEU A 11 -6.96 20.78 8.57
N LYS A 12 -7.84 21.74 8.91
CA LYS A 12 -7.45 22.99 9.60
C LYS A 12 -6.96 22.78 11.04
N LYS A 13 -7.31 21.66 11.67
CA LYS A 13 -6.88 21.33 13.04
C LYS A 13 -5.53 20.60 13.08
N LEU A 14 -5.02 20.16 11.92
CA LEU A 14 -3.73 19.49 11.86
C LEU A 14 -2.61 20.49 12.17
N PRO A 15 -1.57 20.09 12.91
CA PRO A 15 -0.42 20.95 13.17
C PRO A 15 0.36 21.24 11.89
N ASN A 16 1.04 22.39 11.83
CA ASN A 16 1.76 22.84 10.62
C ASN A 16 2.81 21.84 10.10
N ASN A 17 3.37 21.02 10.98
CA ASN A 17 4.39 20.01 10.68
C ASN A 17 3.82 18.60 10.46
N TYR A 18 2.49 18.44 10.41
CA TYR A 18 1.84 17.12 10.33
C TYR A 18 2.33 16.28 9.14
N TRP A 19 2.61 16.92 8.01
CA TRP A 19 3.02 16.24 6.77
C TRP A 19 4.54 16.11 6.59
N TYR A 20 5.35 16.31 7.64
CA TYR A 20 6.81 16.37 7.50
C TYR A 20 7.51 15.01 7.57
N PHE A 21 6.90 14.00 8.18
CA PHE A 21 7.35 12.59 8.24
C PHE A 21 8.86 12.35 8.44
N LYS A 22 9.58 13.27 9.11
CA LYS A 22 11.05 13.27 9.18
C LYS A 22 11.66 12.01 9.81
N ASN A 23 10.89 11.34 10.68
CA ASN A 23 11.32 10.16 11.42
C ASN A 23 10.58 8.88 10.98
N GLU A 24 9.82 8.93 9.90
CA GLU A 24 9.05 7.78 9.42
C GLU A 24 9.75 7.09 8.24
N ASN A 25 9.55 5.78 8.11
CA ASN A 25 10.01 5.04 6.94
C ASN A 25 9.15 5.38 5.73
N THR A 26 9.61 6.33 4.91
CA THR A 26 8.92 6.76 3.69
C THR A 26 9.02 5.77 2.53
N LYS A 27 9.73 4.65 2.70
CA LYS A 27 10.06 3.66 1.67
C LYS A 27 9.57 2.25 2.01
N GLU A 28 8.58 2.13 2.89
CA GLU A 28 8.09 0.88 3.50
C GLU A 28 7.75 -0.25 2.51
N TYR A 29 7.39 0.07 1.26
CA TYR A 29 7.04 -0.90 0.21
C TYR A 29 7.97 -0.85 -1.00
N THR A 30 9.24 -0.51 -0.81
CA THR A 30 10.19 -0.38 -1.93
C THR A 30 10.71 -1.75 -2.36
N ILE A 31 10.15 -2.29 -3.44
CA ILE A 31 10.67 -3.49 -4.13
C ILE A 31 11.58 -3.13 -5.32
N HIS A 32 11.48 -1.90 -5.81
CA HIS A 32 12.26 -1.37 -6.92
C HIS A 32 12.39 0.15 -6.76
N SER A 33 13.53 0.71 -7.15
CA SER A 33 13.81 2.15 -7.17
C SER A 33 13.08 2.84 -8.33
N TYR A 34 11.76 2.96 -8.24
CA TYR A 34 10.97 3.80 -9.16
C TYR A 34 11.08 5.27 -8.73
N PRO A 35 11.22 6.23 -9.66
CA PRO A 35 11.34 7.64 -9.31
C PRO A 35 10.02 8.22 -8.78
N ALA A 36 10.11 9.33 -8.05
CA ALA A 36 8.98 10.18 -7.65
C ALA A 36 7.78 9.41 -7.05
N VAL A 37 8.05 8.49 -6.12
CA VAL A 37 7.00 7.68 -5.48
C VAL A 37 6.22 8.48 -4.44
N MET A 38 4.93 8.17 -4.31
CA MET A 38 4.11 8.65 -3.21
C MET A 38 4.70 8.20 -1.86
N VAL A 39 4.75 9.12 -0.90
CA VAL A 39 5.19 8.86 0.48
C VAL A 39 4.04 8.17 1.22
N SER A 40 4.22 6.90 1.61
CA SER A 40 3.15 6.05 2.14
C SER A 40 2.34 6.69 3.29
N PRO A 41 2.98 7.34 4.28
CA PRO A 41 2.26 8.06 5.35
C PRO A 41 1.26 9.12 4.86
N ILE A 42 1.54 9.80 3.76
CA ILE A 42 0.62 10.80 3.20
C ILE A 42 -0.68 10.12 2.76
N SER A 43 -0.58 9.09 1.92
CA SER A 43 -1.74 8.36 1.40
C SER A 43 -2.52 7.69 2.53
N ARG A 44 -1.82 7.07 3.49
CA ARG A 44 -2.41 6.43 4.66
C ARG A 44 -3.26 7.40 5.47
N ASN A 45 -2.70 8.57 5.79
CA ASN A 45 -3.38 9.59 6.58
C ASN A 45 -4.59 10.17 5.85
N ILE A 46 -4.47 10.43 4.54
CA ILE A 46 -5.60 10.90 3.73
C ILE A 46 -6.74 9.86 3.74
N ILE A 47 -6.43 8.58 3.48
CA ILE A 47 -7.42 7.50 3.50
C ILE A 47 -8.11 7.43 4.87
N ASN A 48 -7.33 7.47 5.96
CA ASN A 48 -7.85 7.43 7.32
C ASN A 48 -8.77 8.61 7.64
N ILE A 49 -8.39 9.83 7.26
CA ILE A 49 -9.21 11.04 7.46
C ILE A 49 -10.53 10.93 6.69
N VAL A 50 -10.51 10.52 5.42
CA VAL A 50 -11.72 10.40 4.61
C VAL A 50 -12.67 9.34 5.18
N LYS A 51 -12.13 8.19 5.62
CA LYS A 51 -12.91 7.11 6.23
C LYS A 51 -13.61 7.49 7.54
N GLN A 52 -13.12 8.51 8.26
CA GLN A 52 -13.80 9.04 9.45
C GLN A 52 -15.08 9.83 9.11
N ILE A 53 -15.18 10.32 7.88
CA ILE A 53 -16.25 11.25 7.47
C ILE A 53 -17.29 10.52 6.62
N MET A 54 -16.88 9.53 5.84
CA MET A 54 -17.75 8.78 4.94
C MET A 54 -17.29 7.34 4.75
N LYS A 55 -18.24 6.48 4.34
CA LYS A 55 -17.93 5.13 3.90
C LYS A 55 -17.17 5.18 2.57
N VAL A 56 -16.06 4.44 2.49
CA VAL A 56 -15.21 4.33 1.29
C VAL A 56 -15.22 2.88 0.84
N ASP A 57 -15.99 2.59 -0.21
CA ASP A 57 -16.05 1.26 -0.82
C ASP A 57 -15.04 1.10 -1.97
N SER A 58 -14.60 2.20 -2.59
CA SER A 58 -13.64 2.18 -3.68
C SER A 58 -12.57 3.28 -3.59
N LEU A 59 -11.40 2.99 -4.15
CA LEU A 59 -10.28 3.92 -4.32
C LEU A 59 -9.79 3.86 -5.77
N LEU A 60 -9.49 5.02 -6.36
CA LEU A 60 -8.89 5.14 -7.68
C LEU A 60 -7.67 6.06 -7.61
N ASP A 61 -6.52 5.60 -8.10
CA ASP A 61 -5.36 6.43 -8.39
C ASP A 61 -5.07 6.42 -9.91
N PRO A 62 -5.40 7.49 -10.65
CA PRO A 62 -5.24 7.53 -12.10
C PRO A 62 -3.78 7.68 -12.56
N PHE A 63 -2.84 7.93 -11.63
CA PHE A 63 -1.41 8.05 -11.89
C PHE A 63 -0.63 7.26 -10.83
N SER A 64 -0.95 5.96 -10.74
CA SER A 64 -0.57 5.14 -9.59
C SER A 64 0.92 4.92 -9.40
N GLY A 65 1.73 5.21 -10.43
CA GLY A 65 3.16 4.96 -10.42
C GLY A 65 3.46 3.53 -9.98
N SER A 66 4.39 3.39 -9.03
CA SER A 66 4.75 2.09 -8.45
C SER A 66 3.72 1.47 -7.49
N GLY A 67 2.51 2.04 -7.38
CA GLY A 67 1.37 1.42 -6.69
C GLY A 67 1.27 1.69 -5.18
N THR A 68 2.00 2.65 -4.61
CA THR A 68 1.98 2.90 -3.15
C THR A 68 0.57 3.19 -2.63
N VAL A 69 -0.20 4.05 -3.32
CA VAL A 69 -1.58 4.38 -2.90
C VAL A 69 -2.49 3.16 -2.97
N LEU A 70 -2.27 2.28 -3.96
CA LEU A 70 -3.07 1.06 -4.10
C LEU A 70 -2.84 0.11 -2.92
N VAL A 71 -1.57 -0.07 -2.51
CA VAL A 71 -1.20 -0.86 -1.34
C VAL A 71 -1.85 -0.30 -0.07
N GLU A 72 -1.76 1.01 0.15
CA GLU A 72 -2.41 1.66 1.31
C GLU A 72 -3.93 1.50 1.29
N GLY A 73 -4.56 1.58 0.11
CA GLY A 73 -5.99 1.31 -0.04
C GLY A 73 -6.37 -0.13 0.33
N MET A 74 -5.55 -1.10 -0.09
CA MET A 74 -5.73 -2.51 0.26
C MET A 74 -5.56 -2.75 1.76
N LEU A 75 -4.51 -2.19 2.37
CA LEU A 75 -4.25 -2.27 3.82
C LEU A 75 -5.35 -1.60 4.65
N ALA A 76 -5.96 -0.54 4.12
CA ALA A 76 -7.12 0.11 4.71
C ALA A 76 -8.43 -0.67 4.52
N ASN A 77 -8.40 -1.89 3.97
CA ASN A 77 -9.58 -2.73 3.71
C ASN A 77 -10.62 -2.06 2.80
N ILE A 78 -10.20 -1.25 1.83
CA ILE A 78 -11.10 -0.73 0.79
C ILE A 78 -11.46 -1.88 -0.14
N LYS A 79 -12.76 -2.07 -0.39
CA LYS A 79 -13.28 -3.23 -1.13
C LYS A 79 -12.73 -3.30 -2.55
N THR A 80 -12.68 -2.16 -3.23
CA THR A 80 -12.25 -2.09 -4.63
C THR A 80 -11.17 -1.03 -4.82
N VAL A 81 -10.00 -1.42 -5.31
CA VAL A 81 -8.87 -0.52 -5.51
C VAL A 81 -8.45 -0.56 -6.98
N TYR A 82 -8.46 0.58 -7.64
CA TYR A 82 -8.10 0.75 -9.04
C TYR A 82 -6.89 1.67 -9.19
N GLY A 83 -6.00 1.32 -10.10
CA GLY A 83 -4.86 2.15 -10.47
C GLY A 83 -4.55 2.05 -11.95
N ASN A 84 -4.07 3.13 -12.53
CA ASN A 84 -3.52 3.14 -13.88
C ASN A 84 -2.25 3.98 -13.92
N ASP A 85 -1.34 3.61 -14.81
CA ASP A 85 -0.17 4.40 -15.15
C ASP A 85 0.19 4.14 -16.62
N ILE A 86 0.83 5.11 -17.28
CA ILE A 86 1.29 4.94 -18.66
C ILE A 86 2.56 4.09 -18.76
N ASN A 87 3.37 4.06 -17.69
CA ASN A 87 4.64 3.36 -17.68
C ASN A 87 4.44 1.85 -17.41
N PRO A 88 4.79 0.95 -18.34
CA PRO A 88 4.63 -0.49 -18.15
C PRO A 88 5.40 -1.05 -16.95
N LEU A 89 6.58 -0.48 -16.63
CA LEU A 89 7.36 -0.88 -15.46
C LEU A 89 6.63 -0.52 -14.16
N ALA A 90 6.00 0.66 -14.12
CA ALA A 90 5.21 1.10 -12.97
C ALA A 90 4.03 0.14 -12.72
N ILE A 91 3.33 -0.25 -13.79
CA ILE A 91 2.27 -1.25 -13.74
C ILE A 91 2.79 -2.59 -13.21
N LEU A 92 3.93 -3.08 -13.69
CA LEU A 92 4.51 -4.35 -13.24
C LEU A 92 4.82 -4.31 -11.73
N ILE A 93 5.52 -3.26 -11.29
CA ILE A 93 5.86 -3.06 -9.88
C ILE A 93 4.58 -2.99 -9.03
N SER A 94 3.59 -2.22 -9.48
CA SER A 94 2.31 -2.09 -8.81
C SER A 94 1.61 -3.45 -8.67
N LYS A 95 1.52 -4.23 -9.76
CA LYS A 95 0.92 -5.58 -9.76
C LYS A 95 1.58 -6.49 -8.72
N VAL A 96 2.91 -6.48 -8.65
CA VAL A 96 3.65 -7.28 -7.67
C VAL A 96 3.33 -6.82 -6.24
N LYS A 97 3.35 -5.51 -5.97
CA LYS A 97 3.04 -4.98 -4.62
C LYS A 97 1.60 -5.25 -4.19
N THR A 98 0.66 -5.25 -5.12
CA THR A 98 -0.77 -5.49 -4.85
C THR A 98 -1.14 -6.97 -4.96
N ASN A 99 -0.19 -7.86 -5.18
CA ASN A 99 -0.48 -9.29 -5.28
C ASN A 99 -0.80 -9.86 -3.89
N LYS A 100 -2.03 -10.35 -3.70
CA LYS A 100 -2.42 -11.05 -2.47
C LYS A 100 -1.96 -12.50 -2.58
N LEU A 101 -0.99 -12.88 -1.76
CA LEU A 101 -0.55 -14.27 -1.66
C LEU A 101 -1.63 -15.12 -0.98
N ASP A 102 -1.91 -16.29 -1.54
CA ASP A 102 -2.71 -17.29 -0.83
C ASP A 102 -1.87 -17.85 0.32
N ILE A 103 -2.36 -17.66 1.55
CA ILE A 103 -1.65 -18.08 2.76
C ILE A 103 -1.50 -19.61 2.86
N ASN A 104 -2.44 -20.36 2.31
CA ASN A 104 -2.39 -21.82 2.33
C ASN A 104 -1.38 -22.35 1.32
N GLU A 105 -1.35 -21.75 0.12
CA GLU A 105 -0.33 -22.04 -0.88
C GLU A 105 1.07 -21.68 -0.35
N LEU A 106 1.23 -20.49 0.23
CA LEU A 106 2.50 -20.08 0.82
C LEU A 106 2.97 -21.02 1.93
N LYS A 107 2.07 -21.45 2.82
CA LYS A 107 2.39 -22.43 3.87
C LYS A 107 2.83 -23.77 3.30
N LYS A 108 2.15 -24.24 2.25
CA LYS A 108 2.51 -25.49 1.56
C LYS A 108 3.91 -25.40 0.97
N GLU A 109 4.21 -24.33 0.24
CA GLU A 109 5.53 -24.13 -0.36
C GLU A 109 6.65 -24.01 0.70
N ILE A 110 6.38 -23.34 1.83
CA ILE A 110 7.31 -23.28 2.96
C ILE A 110 7.58 -24.67 3.53
N SER A 111 6.56 -25.51 3.71
CA SER A 111 6.73 -26.88 4.23
C SER A 111 7.60 -27.72 3.29
N VAL A 112 7.34 -27.67 1.98
CA VAL A 112 8.16 -28.38 0.97
C VAL A 112 9.61 -27.94 1.04
N PHE A 113 9.85 -26.63 1.06
CA PHE A 113 11.20 -26.08 1.14
C PHE A 113 11.96 -26.51 2.41
N LEU A 114 11.27 -26.55 3.56
CA LEU A 114 11.88 -27.02 4.81
C LEU A 114 12.17 -28.52 4.80
N GLU A 115 11.34 -29.34 4.15
CA GLU A 115 11.61 -30.77 3.94
C GLU A 115 12.86 -30.97 3.08
N ASP A 116 13.01 -30.23 1.99
CA ASP A 116 14.18 -30.28 1.11
C ASP A 116 15.47 -29.93 1.87
N ILE A 117 15.45 -28.84 2.64
CA ILE A 117 16.58 -28.46 3.49
C ILE A 117 16.97 -29.60 4.46
N ASN A 118 15.99 -30.17 5.16
CA ASN A 118 16.24 -31.24 6.11
C ASN A 118 16.80 -32.51 5.45
N ASN A 119 16.32 -32.83 4.24
CA ASN A 119 16.81 -33.96 3.47
C ASN A 119 18.25 -33.76 3.00
N ASP A 120 18.63 -32.53 2.64
CA ASP A 120 20.00 -32.22 2.26
C ASP A 120 20.97 -32.24 3.45
N TYR A 121 20.56 -31.74 4.61
CA TYR A 121 21.37 -31.85 5.84
C TYR A 121 21.59 -33.29 6.31
N LYS A 122 20.65 -34.21 6.07
CA LYS A 122 20.79 -35.65 6.41
C LYS A 122 21.71 -36.42 5.48
N LYS A 123 22.08 -35.87 4.32
CA LYS A 123 23.00 -36.49 3.36
C LYS A 123 24.48 -36.18 3.63
N ILE A 124 24.75 -35.24 4.54
CA ILE A 124 26.10 -34.83 5.00
C ILE A 124 26.41 -35.57 6.30
#